data_AF-A0A0P9VX49-F1
#
_entry.id   AF-A0A0P9VX49-F1
#
_cell.length_a   1.000
_cell.length_b   1.000
_cell.length_c   1.000
_cell.angle_alpha   90.00
_cell.angle_beta   90.00
_cell.angle_gamma   90.00
#
_symmetry.space_group_name_H-M   'P 1'
#
loop_
_entity.id
_entity.type
_entity.pdbx_description
1 polymer ?
#
loop_
_entity_poly.entity_id
_entity_poly.type
_entity_poly.pdbx_seq_one_letter_code
_entity_poly.pdbx_strand_id
1 'polypeptide(L)'
;MPREPDAASTDANAAKPKESPKDASAKAQDPAAEAEALAAAATAKAAADEELNKAQAERIFARIESAISFAQQNKARSIVLIGHSSGAYWAARFLNERTSPAVQKLVMLAAREPVNAAPSLLDMVPQLKIKTADFIYKNSPDQAAKARLQASKRAKGPGFTQIGLINIVGNEDTEQEQLFRRVRGWIDAKEEK
;
A
#
# COMPACT_ATOMS: atom_id res chain seq x y z
N MET A 1 -19.03 -4.48 -54.41
CA MET A 1 -18.49 -3.78 -55.59
C MET A 1 -17.85 -2.49 -55.09
N PRO A 2 -16.58 -2.16 -55.43
CA PRO A 2 -15.84 -2.65 -56.59
C PRO A 2 -14.49 -3.37 -56.32
N ARG A 3 -14.17 -4.30 -57.24
CA ARG A 3 -12.87 -4.72 -57.79
C ARG A 3 -11.80 -5.41 -56.92
N GLU A 4 -11.83 -6.74 -56.99
CA GLU A 4 -10.76 -7.69 -57.41
C GLU A 4 -9.75 -7.11 -58.45
N PRO A 5 -8.55 -7.71 -58.72
CA PRO A 5 -8.39 -9.16 -58.86
C PRO A 5 -7.03 -9.83 -58.56
N ASP A 6 -7.10 -11.17 -58.56
CA ASP A 6 -6.20 -12.18 -59.14
C ASP A 6 -4.68 -11.93 -59.25
N ALA A 7 -3.90 -12.93 -58.83
CA ALA A 7 -3.60 -14.06 -59.72
C ALA A 7 -2.75 -15.11 -59.00
N ALA A 8 -3.22 -16.35 -59.06
CA ALA A 8 -2.45 -17.56 -58.79
C ALA A 8 -1.53 -17.91 -60.00
N SER A 9 -0.63 -18.88 -59.76
CA SER A 9 0.21 -19.62 -60.74
C SER A 9 1.65 -19.07 -60.85
N THR A 10 2.72 -19.86 -60.84
CA THR A 10 2.90 -21.31 -61.03
C THR A 10 4.37 -21.66 -60.76
N ASP A 11 4.57 -22.93 -60.39
CA ASP A 11 5.72 -23.79 -60.72
C ASP A 11 7.16 -23.48 -60.30
N ALA A 12 7.64 -24.41 -59.45
CA ALA A 12 8.72 -25.34 -59.74
C ALA A 12 10.10 -24.79 -60.18
N ASN A 13 11.08 -25.10 -59.33
CA ASN A 13 12.12 -26.11 -59.58
C ASN A 13 13.53 -25.61 -59.21
N ALA A 14 14.18 -26.44 -58.39
CA ALA A 14 15.62 -26.69 -58.27
C ALA A 14 16.63 -25.54 -58.49
N ALA A 15 17.40 -25.23 -57.44
CA ALA A 15 18.79 -25.70 -57.33
C ALA A 15 19.48 -25.09 -56.09
N LYS A 16 20.08 -25.93 -55.25
CA LYS A 16 21.15 -25.52 -54.32
C LYS A 16 22.38 -25.12 -55.13
N PRO A 17 23.20 -24.18 -54.64
CA PRO A 17 24.52 -24.59 -54.17
C PRO A 17 24.93 -24.01 -52.79
N LYS A 18 25.89 -24.71 -52.18
CA LYS A 18 26.52 -24.48 -50.87
C LYS A 18 27.46 -23.26 -50.83
N GLU A 19 27.80 -22.90 -49.58
CA GLU A 19 29.02 -22.23 -49.07
C GLU A 19 29.02 -20.70 -48.88
N SER A 20 28.79 -20.32 -47.60
CA SER A 20 29.27 -19.14 -46.84
C SER A 20 30.79 -18.95 -46.90
N PRO A 21 31.46 -17.87 -46.40
CA PRO A 21 31.03 -16.89 -45.36
C PRO A 21 31.53 -15.41 -45.50
N LYS A 22 30.89 -14.44 -44.84
CA LYS A 22 31.60 -13.24 -44.32
C LYS A 22 30.86 -12.52 -43.19
N ASP A 23 31.55 -12.44 -42.06
CA ASP A 23 31.43 -11.53 -40.93
C ASP A 23 30.29 -10.50 -40.90
N ALA A 24 29.42 -10.68 -39.91
CA ALA A 24 28.96 -9.57 -39.09
C ALA A 24 28.96 -10.06 -37.64
N SER A 25 30.13 -9.97 -36.99
CA SER A 25 30.29 -10.14 -35.55
C SER A 25 29.50 -9.04 -34.82
N ALA A 26 28.19 -9.25 -34.66
CA ALA A 26 27.40 -8.58 -33.64
C ALA A 26 27.82 -9.17 -32.30
N LYS A 27 28.58 -8.40 -31.51
CA LYS A 27 28.83 -8.68 -30.09
C LYS A 27 27.48 -8.97 -29.43
N ALA A 28 27.21 -10.24 -29.15
CA ALA A 28 26.12 -10.62 -28.29
C ALA A 28 26.41 -10.02 -26.92
N GLN A 29 25.63 -9.01 -26.51
CA GLN A 29 25.57 -8.59 -25.12
C GLN A 29 25.16 -9.82 -24.31
N ASP A 30 25.99 -10.20 -23.35
CA ASP A 30 25.75 -11.37 -22.52
C ASP A 30 24.52 -11.08 -21.63
N PRO A 31 23.38 -11.74 -21.85
CA PRO A 31 22.14 -11.44 -21.11
C PRO A 31 22.29 -11.67 -19.60
N ALA A 32 23.28 -12.48 -19.18
CA ALA A 32 23.61 -12.66 -17.76
C ALA A 32 24.25 -11.40 -17.16
N ALA A 33 25.17 -10.74 -17.87
CA ALA A 33 25.82 -9.52 -17.38
C ALA A 33 24.85 -8.32 -17.36
N GLU A 34 23.91 -8.25 -18.30
CA GLU A 34 22.85 -7.24 -18.30
C GLU A 34 21.82 -7.48 -17.18
N ALA A 35 21.46 -8.75 -16.91
CA ALA A 35 20.59 -9.11 -15.79
C ALA A 35 21.23 -8.79 -14.42
N GLU A 36 22.54 -9.05 -14.27
CA GLU A 36 23.29 -8.69 -13.07
C GLU A 36 23.43 -7.16 -12.90
N ALA A 37 23.68 -6.42 -13.98
CA ALA A 37 23.72 -4.95 -13.94
C ALA A 37 22.35 -4.34 -13.60
N LEU A 38 21.25 -4.89 -14.14
CA LEU A 38 19.89 -4.50 -13.81
C LEU A 38 19.54 -4.84 -12.35
N ALA A 39 19.98 -6.00 -11.84
CA ALA A 39 19.77 -6.39 -10.45
C ALA A 39 20.57 -5.51 -9.48
N ALA A 40 21.82 -5.16 -9.82
CA ALA A 40 22.64 -4.24 -9.03
C ALA A 40 22.04 -2.82 -9.02
N ALA A 41 21.58 -2.32 -10.17
CA ALA A 41 20.90 -1.03 -10.27
C ALA A 41 19.58 -1.00 -9.50
N ALA A 42 18.80 -2.09 -9.56
CA ALA A 42 17.56 -2.24 -8.78
C ALA A 42 17.83 -2.28 -7.28
N THR A 43 18.91 -2.95 -6.85
CA THR A 43 19.32 -3.01 -5.43
C THR A 43 19.79 -1.65 -4.93
N ALA A 44 20.60 -0.93 -5.71
CA ALA A 44 21.04 0.42 -5.37
C ALA A 44 19.86 1.40 -5.27
N LYS A 45 18.88 1.29 -6.18
CA LYS A 45 17.64 2.09 -6.13
C LYS A 45 16.79 1.73 -4.92
N ALA A 46 16.64 0.45 -4.58
CA ALA A 46 15.89 0.00 -3.41
C ALA A 46 16.52 0.51 -2.10
N ALA A 47 17.85 0.49 -1.98
CA ALA A 47 18.55 1.02 -0.81
C ALA A 47 18.38 2.55 -0.69
N ALA A 48 18.44 3.28 -1.80
CA ALA A 48 18.18 4.71 -1.82
C ALA A 48 16.73 5.05 -1.45
N ASP A 49 15.75 4.30 -1.98
CA ASP A 49 14.34 4.45 -1.65
C ASP A 49 14.07 4.13 -0.17
N GLU A 50 14.76 3.13 0.40
CA GLU A 50 14.64 2.78 1.83
C GLU A 50 15.16 3.90 2.73
N GLU A 51 16.30 4.51 2.40
CA GLU A 51 16.86 5.63 3.17
C GLU A 51 15.95 6.87 3.11
N LEU A 52 15.41 7.18 1.93
CA LEU A 52 14.42 8.24 1.78
C LEU A 52 13.15 7.95 2.58
N ASN A 53 12.70 6.70 2.60
CA ASN A 53 11.54 6.26 3.37
C ASN A 53 11.79 6.40 4.88
N LYS A 54 12.99 6.04 5.37
CA LYS A 54 13.38 6.26 6.78
C LYS A 54 13.39 7.75 7.14
N ALA A 55 14.03 8.58 6.34
CA ALA A 55 14.06 10.04 6.58
C ALA A 55 12.65 10.68 6.50
N GLN A 56 11.75 10.14 5.68
CA GLN A 56 10.35 10.55 5.67
C GLN A 56 9.60 10.06 6.92
N ALA A 57 9.82 8.81 7.32
CA ALA A 57 9.23 8.22 8.52
C ALA A 57 9.61 9.03 9.76
N GLU A 58 10.89 9.37 9.94
CA GLU A 58 11.35 10.19 11.06
C GLU A 58 10.69 11.56 11.11
N ARG A 59 10.58 12.24 9.96
CA ARG A 59 9.89 13.55 9.88
C ARG A 59 8.42 13.43 10.27
N ILE A 60 7.75 12.39 9.82
CA ILE A 60 6.33 12.16 10.12
C ILE A 60 6.16 11.77 11.60
N PHE A 61 7.04 10.92 12.14
CA PHE A 61 7.01 10.50 13.53
C PHE A 61 7.27 11.66 14.47
N ALA A 62 8.27 12.50 14.19
CA ALA A 62 8.52 13.71 14.98
C ALA A 62 7.29 14.64 15.00
N ARG A 63 6.55 14.71 13.89
CA ARG A 63 5.31 15.50 13.80
C ARG A 63 4.17 14.89 14.63
N ILE A 64 4.00 13.57 14.56
CA ILE A 64 2.99 12.85 15.36
C ILE A 64 3.32 12.96 16.85
N GLU A 65 4.57 12.76 17.23
CA GLU A 65 5.05 12.86 18.60
C GLU A 65 4.86 14.27 19.16
N SER A 66 5.17 15.30 18.38
CA SER A 66 4.92 16.70 18.75
C SER A 66 3.44 16.95 19.00
N ALA A 67 2.55 16.41 18.16
CA ALA A 67 1.10 16.53 18.35
C ALA A 67 0.61 15.80 19.61
N ILE A 68 1.15 14.61 19.90
CA ILE A 68 0.84 13.85 21.12
C ILE A 68 1.33 14.63 22.34
N SER A 69 2.56 15.13 22.33
CA SER A 69 3.12 15.92 23.43
C SER A 69 2.29 17.19 23.67
N PHE A 70 1.88 17.88 22.61
CA PHE A 70 0.98 19.03 22.70
C PHE A 70 -0.38 18.65 23.32
N ALA A 71 -0.98 17.53 22.92
CA ALA A 71 -2.23 17.07 23.51
C ALA A 71 -2.06 16.73 25.01
N GLN A 72 -0.96 16.10 25.39
CA GLN A 72 -0.63 15.80 26.79
C GLN A 72 -0.43 17.07 27.64
N GLN A 73 0.25 18.08 27.10
CA GLN A 73 0.40 19.39 27.76
C GLN A 73 -0.95 20.07 28.00
N ASN A 74 -1.90 19.88 27.08
CA ASN A 74 -3.30 20.31 27.22
C ASN A 74 -4.16 19.38 28.10
N LYS A 75 -3.53 18.53 28.92
CA LYS A 75 -4.18 17.61 29.88
C LYS A 75 -5.12 16.59 29.22
N ALA A 76 -4.90 16.24 27.95
CA ALA A 76 -5.64 15.14 27.32
C ALA A 76 -5.27 13.81 27.99
N ARG A 77 -6.26 13.15 28.62
CA ARG A 77 -6.07 11.89 29.35
C ARG A 77 -6.13 10.64 28.45
N SER A 78 -6.78 10.75 27.30
CA SER A 78 -6.93 9.70 26.31
C SER A 78 -6.78 10.33 24.94
N ILE A 79 -5.86 9.79 24.14
CA ILE A 79 -5.60 10.26 22.78
C ILE A 79 -6.00 9.15 21.81
N VAL A 80 -6.71 9.53 20.75
CA VAL A 80 -7.07 8.65 19.64
C VAL A 80 -6.36 9.17 18.40
N LEU A 81 -5.62 8.28 17.72
CA LEU A 81 -4.96 8.63 16.47
C LEU A 81 -5.89 8.28 15.30
N ILE A 82 -6.14 9.24 14.41
CA ILE A 82 -6.96 9.04 13.21
C ILE A 82 -6.06 9.28 12.00
N GLY A 83 -5.88 8.25 11.18
CA GLY A 83 -5.12 8.33 9.94
C GLY A 83 -6.04 8.15 8.74
N HIS A 84 -5.95 9.06 7.77
CA HIS A 84 -6.69 8.98 6.51
C HIS A 84 -5.76 8.59 5.35
N SER A 85 -6.16 7.62 4.55
CA SER A 85 -5.40 7.08 3.43
C SER A 85 -3.97 6.65 3.83
N SER A 86 -2.93 7.30 3.28
CA SER A 86 -1.53 7.06 3.67
C SER A 86 -1.24 7.46 5.12
N GLY A 87 -2.03 8.38 5.70
CA GLY A 87 -1.95 8.71 7.12
C GLY A 87 -2.28 7.53 8.03
N ALA A 88 -3.14 6.60 7.60
CA ALA A 88 -3.41 5.37 8.35
C ALA A 88 -2.18 4.46 8.41
N TYR A 89 -1.45 4.35 7.29
CA TYR A 89 -0.19 3.63 7.23
C TYR A 89 0.84 4.22 8.20
N TRP A 90 1.05 5.53 8.15
CA TRP A 90 2.02 6.19 9.02
C TRP A 90 1.64 6.11 10.50
N ALA A 91 0.35 6.20 10.81
CA ALA A 91 -0.16 6.04 12.17
C ALA A 91 0.09 4.62 12.71
N ALA A 92 -0.17 3.58 11.90
CA ALA A 92 0.10 2.20 12.27
C ALA A 92 1.61 1.94 12.46
N ARG A 93 2.44 2.46 11.55
CA ARG A 93 3.90 2.34 11.63
C ARG A 93 4.46 3.05 12.86
N PHE A 94 4.00 4.28 13.12
CA PHE A 94 4.38 5.03 14.32
C PHE A 94 4.06 4.25 15.59
N LEU A 95 2.87 3.63 15.69
CA LEU A 95 2.49 2.88 16.88
C LEU A 95 3.27 1.58 17.08
N ASN A 96 3.78 0.99 16.01
CA ASN A 96 4.66 -0.18 16.09
C ASN A 96 6.09 0.18 16.50
N GLU A 97 6.65 1.26 15.94
CA GLU A 97 8.04 1.66 16.20
C GLU A 97 8.21 2.57 17.43
N ARG A 98 7.20 3.42 17.71
CA ARG A 98 7.17 4.43 18.77
C ARG A 98 5.90 4.27 19.60
N THR A 99 5.84 3.18 20.36
CA THR A 99 4.71 2.91 21.27
C THR A 99 4.53 4.06 22.25
N SER A 100 3.39 4.77 22.16
CA SER A 100 3.02 5.83 23.11
C SER A 100 1.86 5.37 23.98
N PRO A 101 2.03 5.29 25.31
CA PRO A 101 0.96 4.83 26.21
C PRO A 101 -0.24 5.79 26.26
N ALA A 102 -0.08 7.02 25.76
CA ALA A 102 -1.15 8.01 25.71
C ALA A 102 -2.17 7.72 24.60
N VAL A 103 -1.76 7.00 23.55
CA VAL A 103 -2.62 6.64 22.43
C VAL A 103 -3.35 5.34 22.76
N GLN A 104 -4.67 5.42 22.93
CA GLN A 104 -5.48 4.28 23.38
C GLN A 104 -6.16 3.55 22.23
N LYS A 105 -6.47 4.25 21.13
CA LYS A 105 -7.17 3.70 19.97
C LYS A 105 -6.57 4.26 18.68
N LEU A 106 -6.61 3.45 17.62
CA LEU A 106 -6.27 3.84 16.25
C LEU A 106 -7.51 3.71 15.35
N VAL A 107 -7.78 4.76 14.58
CA VAL A 107 -8.76 4.75 13.49
C VAL A 107 -8.03 4.92 12.18
N MET A 108 -8.20 3.95 11.29
CA MET A 108 -7.70 3.96 9.93
C MET A 108 -8.87 4.20 8.98
N LEU A 109 -8.80 5.26 8.18
CA LEU A 109 -9.82 5.62 7.19
C LEU A 109 -9.26 5.40 5.78
N ALA A 110 -9.91 4.56 4.99
CA ALA A 110 -9.53 4.26 3.61
C ALA A 110 -8.03 3.94 3.47
N ALA A 111 -7.50 3.10 4.38
CA ALA A 111 -6.07 2.89 4.56
C ALA A 111 -5.38 2.47 3.25
N ARG A 112 -4.33 3.21 2.89
CA ARG A 112 -3.56 2.98 1.67
C ARG A 112 -2.07 2.99 1.99
N GLU A 113 -1.34 2.04 1.43
CA GLU A 113 0.12 2.02 1.53
C GLU A 113 0.73 3.04 0.55
N PRO A 114 1.72 3.84 0.98
CA PRO A 114 2.49 4.65 0.04
C PRO A 114 3.26 3.77 -0.96
N VAL A 115 3.64 4.35 -2.10
CA VAL A 115 4.47 3.66 -3.10
C VAL A 115 5.83 3.31 -2.47
N ASN A 116 6.28 2.07 -2.64
CA ASN A 116 7.54 1.54 -2.07
C ASN A 116 7.60 1.60 -0.52
N ALA A 117 6.46 1.45 0.15
CA ALA A 117 6.39 1.45 1.59
C ALA A 117 6.81 0.09 2.19
N ALA A 118 7.88 0.09 2.98
CA ALA A 118 8.29 -1.05 3.81
C ALA A 118 8.40 -0.60 5.28
N PRO A 119 7.86 -1.37 6.25
CA PRO A 119 7.12 -2.63 6.11
C PRO A 119 5.68 -2.42 5.58
N SER A 120 5.02 -3.50 5.12
CA SER A 120 3.62 -3.47 4.65
C SER A 120 2.65 -3.29 5.82
N LEU A 121 1.49 -2.66 5.55
CA LEU A 121 0.41 -2.52 6.52
C LEU A 121 -0.14 -3.88 6.95
N LEU A 122 -0.08 -4.90 6.09
CA LEU A 122 -0.50 -6.26 6.43
C LEU A 122 0.34 -6.84 7.57
N ASP A 123 1.65 -6.63 7.55
CA ASP A 123 2.57 -7.14 8.57
C ASP A 123 2.49 -6.33 9.86
N MET A 124 2.16 -5.04 9.74
CA MET A 124 2.05 -4.12 10.86
C MET A 124 0.77 -4.29 11.68
N VAL A 125 -0.36 -4.55 11.03
CA VAL A 125 -1.67 -4.64 11.70
C VAL A 125 -1.69 -5.68 12.84
N PRO A 126 -1.16 -6.90 12.67
CA PRO A 126 -1.10 -7.91 13.74
C PRO A 126 -0.25 -7.52 14.96
N GLN A 127 0.69 -6.59 14.79
CA GLN A 127 1.64 -6.18 15.84
C GLN A 127 1.08 -5.04 16.71
N LEU A 128 -0.02 -4.41 16.28
CA LEU A 128 -0.64 -3.30 16.99
C LEU A 128 -1.15 -3.74 18.36
N LYS A 129 -0.63 -3.08 19.40
CA LYS A 129 -1.00 -3.32 20.81
C LYS A 129 -2.19 -2.48 21.29
N ILE A 130 -2.93 -1.87 20.37
CA ILE A 130 -4.12 -1.07 20.69
C ILE A 130 -5.29 -1.43 19.80
N LYS A 131 -6.51 -1.14 20.29
CA LYS A 131 -7.73 -1.35 19.51
C LYS A 131 -7.68 -0.52 18.24
N THR A 132 -7.95 -1.17 17.13
CA THR A 132 -7.82 -0.57 15.80
C THR A 132 -9.10 -0.80 14.99
N ALA A 133 -9.63 0.28 14.42
CA ALA A 133 -10.70 0.21 13.42
C ALA A 133 -10.18 0.54 12.03
N ASP A 134 -10.52 -0.30 11.05
CA ASP A 134 -10.26 -0.06 9.63
C ASP A 134 -11.59 0.24 8.92
N PHE A 135 -11.78 1.50 8.54
CA PHE A 135 -12.95 1.97 7.81
C PHE A 135 -12.68 1.89 6.31
N ILE A 136 -13.46 1.08 5.61
CA ILE A 136 -13.26 0.76 4.19
C ILE A 136 -14.50 1.10 3.37
N TYR A 137 -14.33 1.62 2.17
CA TYR A 137 -15.46 1.85 1.26
C TYR A 137 -15.90 0.53 0.61
N LYS A 138 -17.21 0.23 0.66
CA LYS A 138 -17.76 -1.01 0.09
C LYS A 138 -17.82 -1.05 -1.44
N ASN A 139 -17.64 0.10 -2.10
CA ASN A 139 -17.87 0.24 -3.55
C ASN A 139 -16.88 -0.55 -4.41
N SER A 140 -15.72 -0.93 -3.88
CA SER A 140 -14.77 -1.78 -4.59
C SER A 140 -14.21 -2.85 -3.66
N PRO A 141 -14.02 -4.10 -4.15
CA PRO A 141 -13.48 -5.17 -3.34
C PRO A 141 -12.02 -4.87 -2.99
N ASP A 142 -11.78 -4.35 -1.79
CA ASP A 142 -10.44 -4.13 -1.27
C ASP A 142 -9.88 -5.45 -0.70
N GLN A 143 -9.11 -6.16 -1.54
CA GLN A 143 -8.44 -7.39 -1.14
C GLN A 143 -7.39 -7.16 -0.05
N ALA A 144 -6.70 -6.01 -0.07
CA ALA A 144 -5.71 -5.66 0.95
C ALA A 144 -6.40 -5.48 2.31
N ALA A 145 -7.55 -4.82 2.34
CA ALA A 145 -8.37 -4.70 3.54
C ALA A 145 -8.83 -6.05 4.10
N LYS A 146 -9.28 -6.96 3.22
CA LYS A 146 -9.65 -8.33 3.65
C LYS A 146 -8.44 -9.08 4.20
N ALA A 147 -7.29 -8.96 3.56
CA ALA A 147 -6.06 -9.59 4.01
C ALA A 147 -5.63 -9.07 5.39
N ARG A 148 -5.72 -7.75 5.64
CA ARG A 148 -5.47 -7.14 6.95
C ARG A 148 -6.39 -7.71 8.04
N LEU A 149 -7.70 -7.84 7.76
CA LEU A 149 -8.65 -8.43 8.70
C LEU A 149 -8.35 -9.90 8.99
N GLN A 150 -7.89 -10.67 7.99
CA GLN A 150 -7.51 -12.07 8.19
C GLN A 150 -6.21 -12.19 8.97
N ALA A 151 -5.21 -11.34 8.69
CA ALA A 151 -3.95 -11.29 9.42
C ALA A 151 -4.19 -10.93 10.89
N SER A 152 -5.06 -9.94 11.17
CA SER A 152 -5.39 -9.54 12.53
C SER A 152 -6.13 -10.63 13.31
N LYS A 153 -6.99 -11.43 12.66
CA LYS A 153 -7.70 -12.56 13.29
C LYS A 153 -6.77 -13.70 13.68
N ARG A 154 -5.66 -13.87 12.97
CA ARG A 154 -4.64 -14.90 13.28
C ARG A 154 -3.79 -14.51 14.49
N ALA A 155 -3.61 -13.21 14.73
CA ALA A 155 -2.89 -12.72 15.88
C ALA A 155 -3.81 -12.56 17.10
N LYS A 156 -3.30 -12.91 18.29
CA LYS A 156 -3.96 -12.57 19.55
C LYS A 156 -3.67 -11.10 19.87
N GLY A 157 -4.50 -10.21 19.35
CA GLY A 157 -4.40 -8.77 19.55
C GLY A 157 -5.54 -8.18 20.39
N PRO A 158 -5.43 -6.90 20.78
CA PRO A 158 -6.43 -6.19 21.61
C PRO A 158 -7.75 -5.90 20.89
N GLY A 159 -7.83 -6.17 19.59
CA GLY A 159 -9.05 -6.09 18.79
C GLY A 159 -8.85 -5.28 17.52
N PHE A 160 -9.15 -5.90 16.38
CA PHE A 160 -9.17 -5.26 15.07
C PHE A 160 -10.55 -5.41 14.46
N THR A 161 -11.19 -4.29 14.13
CA THR A 161 -12.54 -4.27 13.56
C THR A 161 -12.54 -3.58 12.21
N GLN A 162 -13.16 -4.20 11.21
CA GLN A 162 -13.33 -3.60 9.89
C GLN A 162 -14.77 -3.10 9.74
N ILE A 163 -14.94 -1.83 9.39
CA ILE A 163 -16.23 -1.17 9.28
C ILE A 163 -16.41 -0.68 7.84
N GLY A 164 -17.41 -1.21 7.14
CA GLY A 164 -17.65 -0.85 5.74
C GLY A 164 -18.50 0.41 5.57
N LEU A 165 -17.91 1.49 5.09
CA LEU A 165 -18.52 2.74 4.67
C LEU A 165 -19.26 2.61 3.33
N ILE A 166 -20.31 3.42 3.16
CA ILE A 166 -21.06 3.53 1.90
C ILE A 166 -20.70 4.88 1.31
N ASN A 167 -20.15 4.89 0.09
CA ASN A 167 -19.95 6.14 -0.63
C ASN A 167 -21.25 6.48 -1.38
N ILE A 168 -21.71 7.72 -1.21
CA ILE A 168 -22.97 8.23 -1.75
C ILE A 168 -22.62 9.18 -2.88
N VAL A 169 -22.65 8.67 -4.11
CA VAL A 169 -22.31 9.44 -5.30
C VAL A 169 -23.22 10.66 -5.40
N GLY A 170 -22.61 11.85 -5.48
CA GLY A 170 -23.33 13.12 -5.61
C GLY A 170 -23.84 13.75 -4.30
N ASN A 171 -23.50 13.19 -3.13
CA ASN A 171 -23.85 13.78 -1.84
C ASN A 171 -22.73 13.58 -0.80
N GLU A 172 -21.68 14.41 -0.91
CA GLU A 172 -20.51 14.38 -0.03
C GLU A 172 -20.86 14.73 1.42
N ASP A 173 -21.80 15.63 1.65
CA ASP A 173 -22.22 16.04 3.01
C ASP A 173 -22.79 14.86 3.81
N THR A 174 -23.66 14.06 3.17
CA THR A 174 -24.25 12.89 3.81
C THR A 174 -23.20 11.78 4.03
N GLU A 175 -22.22 11.67 3.12
CA GLU A 175 -21.09 10.75 3.29
C GLU A 175 -20.21 11.14 4.49
N GLN A 176 -19.86 12.42 4.60
CA GLN A 176 -19.07 12.94 5.72
C GLN A 176 -19.81 12.80 7.04
N GLU A 177 -21.12 13.06 7.06
CA GLU A 177 -21.92 12.86 8.27
C GLU A 177 -21.99 11.39 8.68
N GLN A 178 -22.17 10.47 7.72
CA GLN A 178 -22.11 9.03 8.00
C GLN A 178 -20.74 8.65 8.59
N LEU A 179 -19.65 9.10 7.95
CA LEU A 179 -18.29 8.84 8.39
C LEU A 179 -18.09 9.32 9.83
N PHE A 180 -18.42 10.58 10.10
CA PHE A 180 -18.31 11.20 11.41
C PHE A 180 -19.09 10.42 12.48
N ARG A 181 -20.37 10.12 12.22
CA ARG A 181 -21.22 9.37 13.15
C ARG A 181 -20.65 7.99 13.48
N ARG A 182 -20.11 7.28 12.48
CA ARG A 182 -19.55 5.94 12.70
C ARG A 182 -18.21 5.95 13.40
N VAL A 183 -17.32 6.87 13.03
CA VAL A 183 -16.03 7.05 13.70
C VAL A 183 -16.26 7.42 15.17
N ARG A 184 -17.12 8.42 15.42
CA ARG A 184 -17.49 8.82 16.77
C ARG A 184 -18.12 7.66 17.55
N GLY A 185 -19.07 6.93 16.96
CA GLY A 185 -19.72 5.80 17.60
C GLY A 185 -18.73 4.71 18.03
N TRP A 186 -17.73 4.41 17.21
CA TRP A 186 -16.68 3.44 17.55
C TRP A 186 -15.70 3.96 18.62
N ILE A 187 -15.36 5.25 18.57
CA ILE A 187 -14.50 5.88 19.59
C ILE A 187 -15.20 5.90 20.95
N ASP A 188 -16.48 6.28 20.99
CA ASP A 188 -17.29 6.38 22.20
C ASP A 188 -17.75 5.01 22.73
N ALA A 189 -17.71 3.97 21.89
CA ALA A 189 -18.02 2.62 22.32
C ALA A 189 -17.15 2.24 23.52
N LYS A 190 -17.80 2.07 24.67
CA LYS A 190 -17.19 1.56 25.88
C LYS A 190 -16.73 0.13 25.62
N GLU A 191 -15.57 -0.21 26.13
CA GLU A 191 -15.12 -1.60 26.11
C GLU A 191 -16.16 -2.42 26.87
N GLU A 192 -16.89 -3.30 26.17
CA GLU A 192 -17.64 -4.35 26.86
C GLU A 192 -16.64 -5.12 27.72
N LYS A 193 -16.95 -5.17 29.01
CA LYS A 193 -16.08 -5.62 30.08
C LYS A 193 -16.27 -7.11 30.32
#